data_AF-A0AAV0TII8-F1
#
_entry.id   AF-A0AAV0TII8-F1
#
_cell.length_a   1.000
_cell.length_b   1.000
_cell.length_c   1.000
_cell.angle_alpha   90.00
_cell.angle_beta   90.00
_cell.angle_gamma   90.00
#
_symmetry.space_group_name_H-M   'P 1'
#
loop_
_entity.id
_entity.type
_entity.pdbx_description
1 polymer ?
#
loop_
_entity_poly.entity_id
_entity_poly.type
_entity_poly.pdbx_seq_one_letter_code
_entity_poly.pdbx_strand_id
1 'polypeptide(L)'
;MTLYPSPRRKMDGVLRVCQDLTMFLKTQNGGRFPSADEFLPALIFVDLRANPCELKRNVAFISEYRNPTKLVSKPGYFFTHLVSSVAFLEEIDCSQLTISAEEFDDGLRRSKETLQKGRQKRMPPFHVPHGCHKNEDTASMRLPTVLDVRANRLSLAMNG
;
A
#
# COMPACT_ATOMS: atom_id res chain seq x y z
N MET A 1 2.29 -2.39 -10.12
CA MET A 1 0.81 -2.28 -10.15
C MET A 1 0.26 -1.44 -11.30
N THR A 2 0.99 -0.42 -11.75
CA THR A 2 0.58 0.51 -12.83
C THR A 2 0.41 -0.15 -14.20
N LEU A 3 1.13 -1.25 -14.48
CA LEU A 3 1.07 -1.99 -15.75
C LEU A 3 -0.23 -2.78 -15.99
N TYR A 4 -1.14 -2.85 -15.01
CA TYR A 4 -2.36 -3.64 -15.12
C TYR A 4 -3.61 -2.75 -15.13
N PRO A 5 -4.46 -2.83 -16.19
CA PRO A 5 -5.62 -1.95 -16.30
C PRO A 5 -6.81 -2.39 -15.43
N SER A 6 -6.96 -3.69 -15.13
CA SER A 6 -8.13 -4.21 -14.41
C SER A 6 -7.91 -4.38 -12.91
N PRO A 7 -8.95 -4.18 -12.07
CA PRO A 7 -8.86 -4.37 -10.61
C PRO A 7 -8.50 -5.82 -10.27
N ARG A 8 -8.88 -6.78 -11.13
CA ARG A 8 -8.46 -8.17 -11.01
C ARG A 8 -6.94 -8.33 -11.07
N ARG A 9 -6.32 -7.85 -12.14
CA ARG A 9 -4.87 -8.04 -12.36
C ARG A 9 -4.03 -7.26 -11.35
N LYS A 10 -4.51 -6.09 -10.89
CA LYS A 10 -3.87 -5.36 -9.79
C LYS A 10 -3.90 -6.18 -8.49
N MET A 11 -5.05 -6.76 -8.15
CA MET A 11 -5.17 -7.65 -6.99
C MET A 11 -4.32 -8.92 -7.11
N ASP A 12 -4.20 -9.50 -8.31
CA ASP A 12 -3.29 -10.65 -8.52
C ASP A 12 -1.82 -10.25 -8.25
N GLY A 13 -1.46 -8.99 -8.53
CA GLY A 13 -0.16 -8.43 -8.15
C GLY A 13 0.05 -8.35 -6.64
N VAL A 14 -0.96 -7.88 -5.89
CA VAL A 14 -0.95 -7.89 -4.40
C VAL A 14 -0.71 -9.31 -3.90
N LEU A 15 -1.48 -10.27 -4.42
CA LEU A 15 -1.41 -11.67 -3.99
C LEU A 15 -0.03 -12.28 -4.19
N ARG A 16 0.65 -11.99 -5.31
CA ARG A 16 2.01 -12.48 -5.56
C ARG A 16 2.99 -11.95 -4.52
N VAL A 17 3.06 -10.63 -4.34
CA VAL A 17 3.95 -10.00 -3.35
C VAL A 17 3.70 -10.53 -1.94
N CYS A 18 2.43 -10.64 -1.55
CA CYS A 18 2.08 -11.14 -0.22
C CYS A 18 2.42 -12.62 -0.02
N GLN A 19 2.31 -13.44 -1.05
CA GLN A 19 2.71 -14.85 -1.01
C GLN A 19 4.24 -14.99 -0.92
N ASP A 20 4.97 -14.22 -1.72
CA ASP A 20 6.43 -14.21 -1.70
C ASP A 20 6.94 -13.76 -0.32
N LEU A 21 6.34 -12.72 0.26
CA LEU A 21 6.65 -12.25 1.60
C LEU A 21 6.32 -13.31 2.67
N THR A 22 5.16 -13.96 2.56
CA THR A 22 4.76 -15.04 3.48
C THR A 22 5.76 -16.20 3.42
N MET A 23 6.19 -16.58 2.23
CA MET A 23 7.18 -17.65 2.05
C MET A 23 8.57 -17.25 2.56
N PHE A 24 8.98 -16.01 2.32
CA PHE A 24 10.22 -15.47 2.87
C PHE A 24 10.23 -15.54 4.40
N LEU A 25 9.19 -15.00 5.04
CA LEU A 25 9.05 -15.01 6.51
C LEU A 25 8.96 -16.44 7.05
N LYS A 26 8.28 -17.36 6.36
CA LYS A 26 8.22 -18.77 6.73
C LYS A 26 9.61 -19.40 6.79
N THR A 27 10.46 -19.12 5.80
CA THR A 27 11.84 -19.62 5.78
C THR A 27 12.66 -19.04 6.94
N GLN A 28 12.49 -17.75 7.25
CA GLN A 28 13.18 -17.14 8.41
C GLN A 28 12.69 -17.70 9.75
N ASN A 29 11.41 -18.07 9.83
CA ASN A 29 10.77 -18.58 11.05
C ASN A 29 10.87 -20.12 11.18
N GLY A 30 11.92 -20.74 10.64
CA GLY A 30 12.16 -22.19 10.77
C GLY A 30 11.05 -23.06 10.17
N GLY A 31 10.35 -22.57 9.14
CA GLY A 31 9.27 -23.29 8.47
C GLY A 31 7.85 -22.98 9.00
N ARG A 32 7.71 -22.16 10.04
CA ARG A 32 6.40 -21.73 10.57
C ARG A 32 5.84 -20.56 9.75
N PHE A 33 4.56 -20.60 9.38
CA PHE A 33 3.91 -19.46 8.73
C PHE A 33 3.83 -18.24 9.68
N PRO A 34 4.03 -17.00 9.17
CA PRO A 34 3.98 -15.80 9.98
C PRO A 34 2.56 -15.52 10.50
N SER A 35 2.47 -14.99 11.71
CA SER A 35 1.24 -14.38 12.23
C SER A 35 0.97 -13.02 11.57
N ALA A 36 -0.18 -12.41 11.86
CA ALA A 36 -0.51 -11.07 11.40
C ALA A 36 0.50 -10.02 11.91
N ASP A 37 0.96 -10.15 13.15
CA ASP A 37 1.91 -9.23 13.80
C ASP A 37 3.33 -9.38 13.25
N GLU A 38 3.65 -10.52 12.64
CA GLU A 38 4.92 -10.72 11.91
C GLU A 38 4.80 -10.25 10.47
N PHE A 39 3.64 -10.46 9.84
CA PHE A 39 3.42 -10.15 8.44
C PHE A 39 3.20 -8.65 8.18
N LEU A 40 2.39 -7.95 8.99
CA LEU A 40 2.02 -6.57 8.73
C LEU A 40 3.22 -5.60 8.78
N PRO A 41 4.10 -5.64 9.81
CA PRO A 41 5.28 -4.77 9.83
C PRO A 41 6.23 -5.04 8.66
N ALA A 42 6.37 -6.31 8.26
CA ALA A 42 7.15 -6.68 7.09
C ALA A 42 6.56 -6.14 5.79
N LEU A 43 5.22 -6.16 5.64
CA LEU A 43 4.55 -5.58 4.49
C LEU A 43 4.68 -4.05 4.45
N ILE A 44 4.54 -3.37 5.59
CA ILE A 44 4.78 -1.91 5.71
C ILE A 44 6.18 -1.57 5.23
N PHE A 45 7.18 -2.33 5.67
CA PHE A 45 8.56 -2.15 5.23
C PHE A 45 8.71 -2.37 3.72
N VAL A 46 8.12 -3.43 3.16
CA VAL A 46 8.16 -3.71 1.72
C VAL A 46 7.51 -2.57 0.92
N ASP A 47 6.34 -2.09 1.32
CA ASP A 47 5.65 -0.98 0.64
C ASP A 47 6.46 0.32 0.69
N LEU A 48 7.04 0.64 1.85
CA LEU A 48 7.91 1.81 2.02
C LEU A 48 9.16 1.73 1.12
N ARG A 49 9.82 0.56 1.08
CA ARG A 49 11.07 0.37 0.34
C ARG A 49 10.85 0.26 -1.16
N ALA A 50 9.81 -0.46 -1.58
CA ALA A 50 9.48 -0.62 -2.99
C ALA A 50 8.88 0.67 -3.59
N ASN A 51 8.24 1.49 -2.76
CA ASN A 51 7.54 2.71 -3.13
C ASN A 51 6.74 2.58 -4.45
N PRO A 52 5.77 1.64 -4.54
CA PRO A 52 5.06 1.39 -5.78
C PRO A 52 4.34 2.64 -6.28
N CYS A 53 4.50 2.95 -7.57
CA CYS A 53 3.84 4.11 -8.17
C CYS A 53 2.32 4.07 -7.95
N GLU A 54 1.78 5.19 -7.46
CA GLU A 54 0.35 5.39 -7.26
C GLU A 54 -0.29 4.33 -6.34
N LEU A 55 0.44 3.83 -5.34
CA LEU A 55 -0.03 2.77 -4.44
C LEU A 55 -1.42 3.07 -3.86
N LYS A 56 -1.61 4.24 -3.24
CA LYS A 56 -2.90 4.68 -2.67
C LYS A 56 -4.05 4.60 -3.68
N ARG A 57 -3.84 5.15 -4.88
CA ARG A 57 -4.84 5.14 -5.96
C ARG A 57 -5.15 3.72 -6.44
N ASN A 58 -4.14 2.86 -6.54
CA ASN A 58 -4.34 1.46 -6.92
C ASN A 58 -5.14 0.70 -5.85
N VAL A 59 -4.90 0.95 -4.57
CA VAL A 59 -5.67 0.37 -3.46
C VAL A 59 -7.12 0.83 -3.51
N ALA A 60 -7.37 2.14 -3.63
CA ALA A 60 -8.73 2.69 -3.80
C ALA A 60 -9.45 2.05 -4.99
N PHE A 61 -8.77 1.95 -6.14
CA PHE A 61 -9.33 1.36 -7.36
C PHE A 61 -9.67 -0.12 -7.21
N ILE A 62 -8.85 -0.92 -6.51
CA ILE A 62 -9.20 -2.32 -6.21
C ILE A 62 -10.41 -2.38 -5.29
N SER A 63 -10.47 -1.52 -4.26
CA SER A 63 -11.57 -1.49 -3.30
C SER A 63 -12.91 -1.19 -3.99
N GLU A 64 -12.93 -0.22 -4.91
CA GLU A 64 -14.15 0.25 -5.54
C GLU A 64 -14.62 -0.66 -6.69
N TYR A 65 -13.69 -1.14 -7.52
CA TYR A 65 -14.04 -1.78 -8.80
C TYR A 65 -13.85 -3.30 -8.82
N ARG A 66 -13.29 -3.91 -7.77
CA ARG A 66 -13.21 -5.38 -7.71
C ARG A 66 -14.53 -5.93 -7.20
N ASN A 67 -15.08 -6.94 -7.91
CA ASN A 67 -16.26 -7.67 -7.43
C ASN A 67 -16.06 -8.11 -5.96
N PRO A 68 -16.92 -7.67 -5.02
CA PRO A 68 -16.73 -7.91 -3.59
C PRO A 68 -16.65 -9.40 -3.21
N THR A 69 -17.38 -10.27 -3.93
CA THR A 69 -17.33 -11.74 -3.74
C THR A 69 -15.96 -12.34 -4.05
N LYS A 70 -15.09 -11.60 -4.74
CA LYS A 70 -13.70 -12.00 -5.05
C LYS A 70 -12.68 -11.34 -4.12
N LEU A 71 -13.11 -10.52 -3.15
CA LEU A 71 -12.29 -9.91 -2.10
C LEU A 71 -12.57 -10.51 -0.71
N VAL A 72 -12.90 -11.81 -0.67
CA VAL A 72 -13.09 -12.59 0.55
C VAL A 72 -11.95 -13.59 0.75
N SER A 73 -11.92 -14.29 1.90
CA SER A 73 -10.89 -15.28 2.27
C SER A 73 -9.45 -14.77 2.06
N LYS A 74 -8.60 -15.51 1.32
CA LYS A 74 -7.17 -15.16 1.12
C LYS A 74 -6.96 -13.81 0.41
N PRO A 75 -7.63 -13.51 -0.73
CA PRO A 75 -7.60 -12.16 -1.31
C PRO A 75 -8.04 -11.07 -0.35
N GLY A 76 -9.13 -11.29 0.39
CA GLY A 76 -9.60 -10.34 1.39
C GLY A 76 -8.54 -10.06 2.45
N TYR A 77 -8.03 -11.12 3.08
CA TYR A 77 -7.00 -11.05 4.12
C TYR A 77 -5.82 -10.16 3.71
N PHE A 78 -5.18 -10.47 2.58
CA PHE A 78 -4.04 -9.69 2.10
C PHE A 78 -4.41 -8.25 1.70
N PHE A 79 -5.59 -8.04 1.11
CA PHE A 79 -6.04 -6.69 0.80
C PHE A 79 -6.26 -5.85 2.06
N THR A 80 -6.73 -6.43 3.16
CA THR A 80 -6.84 -5.70 4.44
C THR A 80 -5.47 -5.31 4.98
N HIS A 81 -4.49 -6.22 4.93
CA HIS A 81 -3.12 -5.89 5.32
C HIS A 81 -2.53 -4.76 4.47
N LEU A 82 -2.81 -4.76 3.16
CA LEU A 82 -2.36 -3.69 2.27
C LEU A 82 -3.05 -2.35 2.61
N VAL A 83 -4.35 -2.34 2.86
CA VAL A 83 -5.08 -1.14 3.30
C VAL A 83 -4.52 -0.62 4.63
N SER A 84 -4.27 -1.52 5.60
CA SER A 84 -3.64 -1.17 6.88
C SER A 84 -2.22 -0.60 6.69
N SER A 85 -1.43 -1.19 5.79
CA SER A 85 -0.08 -0.75 5.48
C SER A 85 -0.08 0.68 4.90
N VAL A 86 -0.94 0.93 3.90
CA VAL A 86 -1.08 2.27 3.32
C VAL A 86 -1.55 3.26 4.37
N ALA A 87 -2.60 2.95 5.14
CA ALA A 87 -3.11 3.84 6.18
C ALA A 87 -2.05 4.18 7.24
N PHE A 88 -1.22 3.20 7.64
CA PHE A 88 -0.10 3.45 8.55
C PHE A 88 0.92 4.41 7.93
N LEU A 89 1.32 4.20 6.67
CA LEU A 89 2.28 5.06 5.99
C LEU A 89 1.76 6.49 5.74
N GLU A 90 0.45 6.69 5.66
CA GLU A 90 -0.15 8.02 5.48
C GLU A 90 -0.12 8.86 6.76
N GLU A 91 -0.29 8.21 7.92
CA GLU A 91 -0.44 8.88 9.21
C GLU A 91 0.79 8.70 10.10
N ILE A 92 1.89 8.15 9.58
CA ILE A 92 3.06 7.80 10.39
C ILE A 92 3.70 9.01 11.05
N ASP A 93 3.89 8.94 12.36
CA ASP A 93 4.62 9.91 13.15
C ASP A 93 5.71 9.27 14.04
N CYS A 94 6.46 10.11 14.75
CA CYS A 94 7.52 9.65 15.63
C CYS A 94 7.01 8.74 16.77
N SER A 95 5.80 8.97 17.29
CA SER A 95 5.26 8.23 18.44
C SER A 95 4.97 6.77 18.13
N GLN A 96 4.81 6.45 16.84
CA GLN A 96 4.54 5.09 16.34
C GLN A 96 5.81 4.31 16.00
N LEU A 97 6.98 4.93 16.12
CA LEU A 97 8.27 4.33 15.82
C LEU A 97 9.10 4.15 17.08
N THR A 98 10.05 3.21 17.04
CA THR A 98 10.93 2.89 18.17
C THR A 98 12.20 3.74 18.21
N ILE A 99 12.25 4.84 17.45
CA ILE A 99 13.37 5.78 17.37
C ILE A 99 13.09 7.04 18.19
N SER A 100 14.13 7.82 18.53
CA SER A 100 13.93 9.08 19.24
C SER A 100 13.33 10.15 18.33
N ALA A 101 12.66 11.16 18.92
CA ALA A 101 12.15 12.32 18.19
C ALA A 101 13.26 13.06 17.45
N GLU A 102 14.44 13.17 18.07
CA GLU A 102 15.61 13.75 17.43
C GLU A 102 16.00 12.96 16.17
N GLU A 103 16.12 11.63 16.27
CA GLU A 103 16.48 10.78 15.13
C GLU A 103 15.43 10.86 13.99
N PHE A 104 14.15 10.88 14.34
CA PHE A 104 13.05 11.04 13.37
C PHE A 104 13.14 12.38 12.63
N ASP A 105 13.26 13.49 13.36
CA ASP A 105 13.32 14.84 12.80
C ASP A 105 14.56 15.02 11.92
N ASP A 106 15.70 14.49 12.36
CA ASP A 106 16.95 14.55 11.61
C ASP A 106 16.88 13.75 10.31
N GLY A 107 16.28 12.56 10.34
CA GLY A 107 16.01 11.74 9.16
C GLY A 107 15.06 12.43 8.16
N LEU A 108 13.99 13.05 8.67
CA LEU A 108 13.02 13.78 7.85
C LEU A 108 13.65 15.01 7.20
N ARG A 109 14.46 15.76 7.96
CA ARG A 109 15.20 16.92 7.45
C ARG A 109 16.14 16.53 6.31
N ARG A 110 16.98 15.51 6.50
CA ARG A 110 17.90 14.99 5.46
C ARG A 110 17.16 14.53 4.21
N SER A 111 16.01 13.87 4.39
CA SER A 111 15.17 13.42 3.27
C SER A 111 14.57 14.59 2.49
N LYS A 112 14.06 15.63 3.17
CA LYS A 112 13.53 16.86 2.56
C LYS A 112 14.59 17.59 1.74
N GLU A 113 15.80 17.75 2.29
CA GLU A 113 16.93 18.39 1.59
C GLU A 113 17.31 17.62 0.32
N THR A 114 17.33 16.29 0.38
CA THR A 114 17.64 15.43 -0.78
C THR A 114 16.59 15.58 -1.89
N LEU A 115 15.30 15.61 -1.53
CA LEU A 115 14.21 15.80 -2.48
C LEU A 115 14.24 17.19 -3.15
N GLN A 116 14.58 18.25 -2.41
CA GLN A 116 14.71 19.60 -2.96
C GLN A 116 15.88 19.68 -3.96
N LYS A 117 17.04 19.13 -3.60
CA LYS A 117 18.21 19.06 -4.51
C LYS A 117 17.91 18.23 -5.77
N GLY A 118 17.12 17.17 -5.66
CA GLY A 118 16.67 16.35 -6.80
C GLY A 118 15.67 17.05 -7.73
N ARG A 119 14.81 17.94 -7.21
CA ARG A 119 13.87 18.75 -8.01
C ARG A 119 14.58 19.79 -8.88
N GLN A 120 15.69 20.36 -8.41
CA GLN A 120 16.48 21.35 -9.15
C GLN A 120 17.24 20.74 -10.36
N LYS A 121 17.45 19.43 -10.41
CA LYS A 121 18.14 18.70 -11.49
C LYS A 121 17.21 18.10 -12.55
N ARG A 122 15.93 18.47 -12.62
CA ARG A 122 15.05 18.00 -13.70
C ARG A 122 15.45 18.66 -15.03
N MET A 123 15.92 17.82 -15.95
CA MET A 123 16.24 18.09 -17.37
C MET A 123 15.12 18.87 -18.11
N PRO A 124 15.43 19.50 -19.28
CA PRO A 124 14.45 20.23 -20.11
C PRO A 124 13.23 19.36 -20.46
N PRO A 125 12.09 19.97 -20.85
CA PRO A 125 10.80 19.29 -20.90
C PRO A 125 10.85 18.10 -21.86
N PHE A 126 10.73 16.90 -21.30
CA PHE A 126 10.55 15.69 -22.08
C PHE A 126 9.08 15.64 -22.54
N HIS A 127 8.86 15.75 -23.85
CA HIS A 127 7.53 15.57 -24.45
C HIS A 127 7.11 14.11 -24.29
N VAL A 128 6.15 13.86 -23.40
CA VAL A 128 5.46 12.56 -23.31
C VAL A 128 4.23 12.64 -24.23
N PRO A 129 4.01 11.66 -25.13
CA PRO A 129 2.75 11.58 -25.87
C PRO A 129 1.60 11.55 -24.87
N HIS A 130 0.74 12.56 -24.95
CA HIS A 130 -0.30 12.81 -23.96
C HIS A 130 -1.32 11.66 -23.96
N GLY A 131 -1.44 11.02 -22.80
CA GLY A 131 -2.49 10.05 -22.49
C GLY A 131 -2.66 9.85 -20.99
N CYS A 132 -2.39 10.87 -20.18
CA CYS A 132 -2.74 10.89 -18.77
C CYS A 132 -3.42 12.23 -18.49
N HIS A 133 -4.74 12.25 -18.65
CA HIS A 133 -5.56 13.36 -18.22
C HIS A 133 -5.36 13.54 -16.72
N LYS A 134 -4.74 14.66 -16.35
CA LYS A 134 -4.79 15.18 -14.98
C LYS A 134 -6.19 15.74 -14.79
N ASN A 135 -7.10 14.92 -14.27
CA ASN A 135 -8.28 15.47 -13.62
C ASN A 135 -7.88 15.75 -12.18
N GLU A 136 -7.73 17.03 -11.87
CA GLU A 136 -7.59 17.56 -10.54
C GLU A 136 -8.95 17.52 -9.83
N ASP A 137 -9.35 16.32 -9.41
CA ASP A 137 -10.39 16.15 -8.39
C ASP A 137 -9.72 15.47 -7.18
N THR A 138 -8.95 16.25 -6.42
CA THR A 138 -8.35 15.84 -5.13
C THR A 138 -9.36 15.81 -3.99
N ALA A 139 -10.63 16.10 -4.27
CA ALA A 139 -11.74 15.95 -3.33
C ALA A 139 -12.37 14.55 -3.50
N SER A 140 -12.28 13.73 -2.47
CA SER A 140 -12.88 12.38 -2.34
C SER A 140 -12.06 11.18 -2.86
N MET A 141 -10.86 10.99 -2.32
CA MET A 141 -10.29 9.65 -2.15
C MET A 141 -9.99 9.41 -0.67
N ARG A 142 -11.03 9.45 0.16
CA ARG A 142 -10.93 8.91 1.52
C ARG A 142 -10.92 7.39 1.38
N LEU A 143 -9.80 6.76 1.68
CA LEU A 143 -9.75 5.31 1.72
C LEU A 143 -10.74 4.82 2.77
N PRO A 144 -11.50 3.74 2.50
CA PRO A 144 -12.31 3.12 3.53
C PRO A 144 -11.40 2.72 4.68
N THR A 145 -11.85 2.97 5.91
CA THR A 145 -11.07 2.56 7.07
C THR A 145 -10.94 1.04 7.08
N VAL A 146 -9.94 0.53 7.78
CA VAL A 146 -9.80 -0.93 7.99
C VAL A 146 -11.08 -1.53 8.57
N LEU A 147 -11.80 -0.77 9.42
CA LEU A 147 -13.08 -1.17 9.98
C LEU A 147 -14.17 -1.22 8.91
N ASP A 148 -14.25 -0.23 8.02
CA ASP A 148 -15.22 -0.22 6.90
C ASP A 148 -14.99 -1.41 5.96
N VAL A 149 -13.72 -1.68 5.62
CA VAL A 149 -13.35 -2.82 4.77
C VAL A 149 -13.72 -4.14 5.45
N ARG A 150 -13.52 -4.26 6.77
CA ARG A 150 -13.89 -5.46 7.54
C ARG A 150 -15.41 -5.62 7.66
N ALA A 151 -16.14 -4.55 7.96
CA ALA A 151 -17.59 -4.54 8.11
C ALA A 151 -18.29 -4.93 6.81
N ASN A 152 -17.90 -4.33 5.68
CA ASN A 152 -18.45 -4.67 4.37
C ASN A 152 -18.27 -6.15 4.03
N ARG A 153 -17.14 -6.75 4.41
CA ARG A 153 -16.88 -8.18 4.15
C ARG A 153 -17.66 -9.12 5.05
N LEU A 154 -17.80 -8.78 6.33
CA LEU A 154 -18.62 -9.57 7.26
C LEU A 154 -20.05 -9.64 6.74
N SER A 155 -20.61 -8.53 6.24
CA SER A 155 -21.95 -8.51 5.65
C SER A 155 -22.10 -9.43 4.43
N LEU A 156 -21.07 -9.50 3.57
CA LEU A 156 -21.08 -10.34 2.37
C LEU A 156 -20.90 -11.83 2.68
N ALA A 157 -20.22 -12.17 3.78
CA ALA A 157 -20.04 -13.55 4.21
C ALA A 157 -21.29 -14.13 4.91
N MET A 158 -22.18 -13.28 5.44
CA MET A 158 -23.41 -13.70 6.13
C MET A 158 -24.62 -13.83 5.18
N ASN A 159 -24.55 -13.25 3.98
CA ASN A 159 -25.64 -13.22 2.99
C ASN A 159 -25.40 -14.15 1.79
N GLY A 160 -24.51 -15.15 1.92
CA GLY A 160 -24.09 -16.05 0.84
C GLY A 160 -24.32 -17.52 1.17
#